data_AF-A0A7S0ET09-F1
#
_entry.id   AF-A0A7S0ET09-F1
#
_cell.length_a   1.000
_cell.length_b   1.000
_cell.length_c   1.000
_cell.angle_alpha   90.00
_cell.angle_beta   90.00
_cell.angle_gamma   90.00
#
_symmetry.space_group_name_H-M   'P 1'
#
loop_
_entity.id
_entity.type
_entity.pdbx_description
1 polymer ?
#
loop_
_entity_poly.entity_id
_entity_poly.type
_entity_poly.pdbx_seq_one_letter_code
_entity_poly.pdbx_strand_id
1 'polypeptide(L)'
;MPKLQALLDATLFEPGAHLPARSADLEPQDVPTSTPELLGTPHHMLLNELTRSPATLVECVLKLAHQASDLDTGTFKASTTTVILYVIRLASRFDNYVSFLLQYDSNTHDSVRGQPYRQLTISAAVRAQLTSAQAALR
;
A
#
# COMPACT_ATOMS: atom_id res chain seq x y z
N MET A 1 13.10 -15.39 8.42
CA MET A 1 13.14 -14.03 7.83
C MET A 1 14.11 -13.18 8.64
N PRO A 2 15.05 -12.47 8.02
CA PRO A 2 15.84 -11.42 8.67
C PRO A 2 14.90 -10.47 9.44
N LYS A 3 15.25 -10.13 10.70
CA LYS A 3 14.37 -9.34 11.60
C LYS A 3 13.92 -8.01 10.98
N LEU A 4 14.79 -7.38 10.18
CA LEU A 4 14.50 -6.12 9.49
C LEU A 4 13.45 -6.27 8.38
N GLN A 5 13.51 -7.35 7.59
CA GLN A 5 12.53 -7.61 6.53
C GLN A 5 11.14 -7.85 7.12
N ALA A 6 11.08 -8.60 8.22
CA ALA A 6 9.82 -8.82 8.94
C ALA A 6 9.26 -7.52 9.54
N LEU A 7 10.13 -6.65 10.08
CA LEU A 7 9.72 -5.35 10.60
C LEU A 7 9.18 -4.46 9.46
N LEU A 8 9.89 -4.38 8.34
CA LEU A 8 9.47 -3.59 7.18
C LEU A 8 8.11 -4.07 6.65
N ASP A 9 7.94 -5.38 6.47
CA ASP A 9 6.67 -5.95 6.02
C ASP A 9 5.54 -5.67 7.00
N ALA A 10 5.80 -5.77 8.31
CA ALA A 10 4.81 -5.47 9.34
C ALA A 10 4.40 -3.99 9.33
N THR A 11 5.35 -3.07 9.13
CA THR A 11 5.06 -1.63 9.08
C THR A 11 4.36 -1.21 7.78
N LEU A 12 4.79 -1.74 6.64
CA LEU A 12 4.29 -1.31 5.33
C LEU A 12 2.95 -1.96 5.00
N PHE A 13 2.78 -3.24 5.37
CA PHE A 13 1.58 -3.99 5.07
C PHE A 13 0.75 -4.28 6.31
N GLU A 14 0.85 -3.44 7.35
CA GLU A 14 0.21 -3.64 8.63
C GLU A 14 -1.26 -4.06 8.42
N PRO A 15 -1.61 -5.32 8.70
CA PRO A 15 -2.94 -5.82 8.46
C PRO A 15 -3.81 -5.37 9.63
N GLY A 16 -4.63 -4.35 9.39
CA GLY A 16 -5.58 -3.90 10.39
C GLY A 16 -6.59 -2.92 9.79
N ALA A 17 -7.87 -3.26 9.87
CA ALA A 17 -8.88 -2.22 9.99
C ALA A 17 -8.77 -1.72 11.44
N HIS A 18 -8.28 -0.50 11.62
CA HIS A 18 -8.20 0.09 12.96
C HIS A 18 -9.59 0.55 13.42
N LEU A 19 -10.51 0.76 12.47
CA LEU A 19 -11.92 0.95 12.74
C LEU A 19 -12.64 -0.42 12.82
N PRO A 20 -13.32 -0.73 13.94
CA PRO A 20 -14.16 -1.91 14.04
C PRO A 20 -15.27 -1.90 12.99
N ALA A 21 -15.61 -3.07 12.41
CA ALA A 21 -16.65 -3.17 11.38
C ALA A 21 -18.02 -2.63 11.84
N ARG A 22 -18.36 -2.80 13.13
CA ARG A 22 -19.57 -2.22 13.74
C ARG A 22 -19.64 -0.69 13.69
N SER A 23 -18.50 -0.04 13.52
CA SER A 23 -18.32 1.41 13.53
C SER A 23 -18.08 1.97 12.13
N ALA A 24 -18.15 1.14 11.08
CA ALA A 24 -17.86 1.52 9.70
C ALA A 24 -18.71 2.72 9.23
N ASP A 25 -19.98 2.81 9.65
CA ASP A 25 -20.91 3.87 9.24
C ASP A 25 -21.07 4.99 10.29
N LEU A 26 -20.30 4.96 11.37
CA LEU A 26 -20.42 5.91 12.49
C LEU A 26 -19.41 7.05 12.38
N GLU A 27 -19.85 8.29 12.54
CA GLU A 27 -19.00 9.48 12.51
C GLU A 27 -18.90 10.12 13.91
N PRO A 28 -17.70 10.59 14.34
CA PRO A 28 -17.55 11.36 15.56
C PRO A 28 -18.47 12.59 15.54
N GLN A 29 -19.17 12.85 16.65
CA GLN A 29 -20.13 13.96 16.75
C GLN A 29 -19.58 15.16 17.54
N ASP A 30 -18.49 14.96 18.29
CA ASP A 30 -17.93 15.90 19.25
C ASP A 30 -16.40 16.01 19.11
N VAL A 31 -15.85 17.17 19.53
CA VAL A 31 -14.40 17.46 19.53
C VAL A 31 -13.99 18.06 20.88
N PRO A 32 -13.15 17.39 21.69
CA PRO A 32 -12.63 16.02 21.51
C PRO A 32 -13.75 14.97 21.54
N THR A 33 -13.62 13.90 20.74
CA THR A 33 -14.66 12.86 20.63
C THR A 33 -14.78 12.02 21.89
N SER A 34 -16.01 11.72 22.31
CA SER A 34 -16.30 10.74 23.37
C SER A 34 -16.01 9.30 22.96
N THR A 35 -15.81 9.05 21.65
CA THR A 35 -15.67 7.70 21.08
C THR A 35 -14.37 7.60 20.26
N PRO A 36 -13.20 7.40 20.91
CA PRO A 36 -11.89 7.40 20.24
C PRO A 36 -11.71 6.33 19.16
N GLU A 37 -12.45 5.22 19.24
CA GLU A 37 -12.38 4.14 18.25
C GLU A 37 -12.82 4.59 16.84
N LEU A 38 -13.61 5.65 16.72
CA LEU A 38 -14.02 6.24 15.44
C LEU A 38 -12.90 7.01 14.73
N LEU A 39 -11.79 7.27 15.41
CA LEU A 39 -10.60 7.91 14.84
C LEU A 39 -9.66 6.92 14.13
N GLY A 40 -9.94 5.61 14.23
CA GLY A 40 -9.16 4.59 13.55
C GLY A 40 -9.33 4.63 12.04
N THR A 41 -8.25 4.37 11.30
CA THR A 41 -8.30 4.23 9.84
C THR A 41 -9.19 3.03 9.46
N PRO A 42 -10.15 3.18 8.54
CA PRO A 42 -11.07 2.11 8.15
C PRO A 42 -10.41 0.99 7.34
N HIS A 43 -9.30 1.26 6.65
CA HIS A 43 -8.58 0.31 5.81
C HIS A 43 -7.09 0.24 6.19
N HIS A 44 -6.35 -0.66 5.55
CA HIS A 44 -4.90 -0.79 5.74
C HIS A 44 -4.19 0.57 5.58
N MET A 45 -3.23 0.85 6.46
CA MET A 45 -2.44 2.10 6.46
C MET A 45 -1.82 2.42 5.10
N LEU A 46 -1.38 1.40 4.35
CA LEU A 46 -0.84 1.56 3.01
C LEU A 46 -1.86 2.14 2.01
N LEU A 47 -3.12 1.72 2.07
CA LEU A 47 -4.17 2.26 1.18
C LEU A 47 -4.45 3.73 1.49
N ASN A 48 -4.46 4.08 2.79
CA ASN A 48 -4.62 5.48 3.20
C ASN A 48 -3.44 6.33 2.69
N GLU A 49 -2.21 5.86 2.86
CA GLU A 49 -1.03 6.60 2.40
C GLU A 49 -1.00 6.74 0.87
N LEU A 50 -1.32 5.68 0.13
CA LEU A 50 -1.38 5.72 -1.34
C LEU A 50 -2.48 6.66 -1.88
N THR A 51 -3.58 6.85 -1.15
CA THR A 51 -4.65 7.76 -1.57
C THR A 51 -4.38 9.23 -1.19
N ARG A 52 -3.53 9.48 -0.20
CA ARG A 52 -3.25 10.83 0.32
C ARG A 52 -1.90 11.40 -0.15
N SER A 53 -0.86 10.57 -0.16
CA SER A 53 0.54 10.98 -0.39
C SER A 53 1.37 9.83 -1.01
N PRO A 54 1.02 9.32 -2.22
CA PRO A 54 1.69 8.16 -2.79
C PRO A 54 3.14 8.41 -3.22
N ALA A 55 3.51 9.65 -3.53
CA ALA A 55 4.79 9.98 -4.17
C ALA A 55 6.01 9.42 -3.44
N THR A 56 6.11 9.68 -2.12
CA THR A 56 7.26 9.25 -1.32
C THR A 56 7.37 7.74 -1.23
N LEU A 57 6.24 7.03 -1.02
CA LEU A 57 6.25 5.57 -0.94
C LEU A 57 6.65 4.93 -2.27
N VAL A 58 6.07 5.41 -3.37
CA VAL A 58 6.39 4.92 -4.73
C VAL A 58 7.88 5.12 -5.02
N GLU A 59 8.41 6.31 -4.75
CA GLU A 59 9.82 6.63 -4.97
C GLU A 59 10.74 5.72 -4.14
N CYS A 60 10.43 5.49 -2.87
CA CYS A 60 11.19 4.60 -2.01
C CYS A 60 11.19 3.16 -2.50
N VAL A 61 10.04 2.62 -2.92
CA VAL A 61 9.94 1.25 -3.44
C VAL A 61 10.71 1.09 -4.75
N LEU A 62 10.60 2.06 -5.67
CA LEU A 62 11.36 2.06 -6.92
C LEU A 62 12.87 2.13 -6.67
N LYS A 63 13.32 2.97 -5.74
CA LYS A 63 14.74 3.04 -5.35
C LYS A 63 15.24 1.71 -4.80
N LEU A 64 14.47 1.04 -3.94
CA LEU A 64 14.82 -0.29 -3.45
C LEU A 64 14.92 -1.30 -4.60
N ALA A 65 13.96 -1.30 -5.53
CA ALA A 65 13.96 -2.19 -6.69
C ALA A 65 15.19 -1.97 -7.59
N HIS A 66 15.55 -0.70 -7.88
CA HIS A 66 16.75 -0.37 -8.63
C HIS A 66 18.02 -0.83 -7.90
N GLN A 67 18.14 -0.56 -6.60
CA GLN A 67 19.28 -1.02 -5.80
C GLN A 67 19.39 -2.55 -5.77
N ALA A 68 18.26 -3.26 -5.72
CA ALA A 68 18.26 -4.71 -5.82
C ALA A 68 18.73 -5.19 -7.21
N SER A 69 18.33 -4.51 -8.28
CA SER A 69 18.82 -4.78 -9.63
C SER A 69 20.33 -4.57 -9.76
N ASP A 70 20.88 -3.52 -9.15
CA ASP A 70 22.32 -3.23 -9.16
C ASP A 70 23.15 -4.27 -8.40
N LEU A 71 22.53 -4.98 -7.45
CA LEU A 71 23.15 -6.08 -6.69
C LEU A 71 23.14 -7.42 -7.46
N ASP A 72 22.50 -7.47 -8.63
CA ASP A 72 22.51 -8.66 -9.48
C ASP A 72 23.85 -8.79 -10.20
N THR A 73 24.58 -9.85 -9.85
CA THR A 73 25.87 -10.19 -10.45
C THR A 73 25.74 -11.19 -11.60
N GLY A 74 24.51 -11.54 -11.99
CA GLY A 74 24.21 -12.52 -13.03
C GLY A 74 24.44 -13.97 -12.59
N THR A 75 24.62 -14.22 -11.29
CA THR A 75 24.83 -15.56 -10.73
C THR A 75 23.93 -15.84 -9.53
N PHE A 76 23.29 -17.01 -9.54
CA PHE A 76 22.40 -17.47 -8.48
C PHE A 76 23.14 -17.88 -7.19
N LYS A 77 24.48 -17.95 -7.22
CA LYS A 77 25.32 -18.27 -6.05
C LYS A 77 25.68 -17.04 -5.21
N ALA A 78 25.22 -15.86 -5.60
CA ALA A 78 25.53 -14.63 -4.90
C ALA A 78 24.84 -14.58 -3.52
N SER A 79 25.53 -14.04 -2.52
CA SER A 79 24.94 -13.79 -1.20
C SER A 79 23.79 -12.76 -1.25
N THR A 80 23.74 -11.94 -2.30
CA THR A 80 22.73 -10.90 -2.53
C THR A 80 21.38 -11.45 -3.00
N THR A 81 21.32 -12.69 -3.51
CA THR A 81 20.09 -13.29 -4.06
C THR A 81 18.90 -13.23 -3.09
N THR A 82 19.13 -13.41 -1.79
CA THR A 82 18.06 -13.35 -0.78
C THR A 82 17.44 -11.95 -0.63
N VAL A 83 18.26 -10.90 -0.74
CA VAL A 83 17.81 -9.49 -0.67
C VAL A 83 17.08 -9.13 -1.96
N ILE A 84 17.61 -9.51 -3.11
CA ILE A 84 16.98 -9.26 -4.41
C ILE A 84 15.58 -9.89 -4.44
N LEU A 85 15.47 -11.17 -4.09
CA LEU A 85 14.18 -11.87 -4.05
C LEU A 85 13.21 -11.28 -3.02
N TYR A 86 13.70 -10.71 -1.92
CA TYR A 86 12.85 -10.01 -0.96
C TYR A 86 12.30 -8.71 -1.55
N VAL A 87 13.16 -7.87 -2.13
CA VAL A 87 12.76 -6.58 -2.70
C VAL A 87 11.82 -6.75 -3.89
N ILE A 88 12.05 -7.73 -4.77
CA ILE A 88 11.13 -8.01 -5.87
C ILE A 88 9.75 -8.42 -5.34
N ARG A 89 9.67 -9.30 -4.32
CA ARG A 89 8.39 -9.66 -3.70
C ARG A 89 7.70 -8.47 -3.04
N LEU A 90 8.46 -7.61 -2.37
CA LEU A 90 7.98 -6.37 -1.76
C LEU A 90 7.35 -5.46 -2.82
N ALA A 91 8.07 -5.21 -3.92
CA ALA A 91 7.62 -4.38 -5.03
C ALA A 91 6.38 -4.98 -5.74
N SER A 92 6.36 -6.28 -6.01
CA SER A 92 5.18 -6.95 -6.59
C SER A 92 3.97 -6.88 -5.69
N ARG A 93 4.15 -7.03 -4.37
CA ARG A 93 3.05 -6.88 -3.40
C ARG A 93 2.55 -5.44 -3.39
N PHE A 94 3.43 -4.45 -3.42
CA PHE A 94 3.08 -3.04 -3.50
C PHE A 94 2.33 -2.71 -4.81
N ASP A 95 2.77 -3.23 -5.96
CA ASP A 95 2.07 -3.07 -7.25
C ASP A 95 0.64 -3.64 -7.21
N ASN A 96 0.40 -4.72 -6.47
CA ASN A 96 -0.96 -5.24 -6.27
C ASN A 96 -1.86 -4.23 -5.53
N TYR A 97 -1.35 -3.49 -4.53
CA TYR A 97 -2.12 -2.43 -3.85
C TYR A 97 -2.41 -1.24 -4.78
N VAL A 98 -1.44 -0.84 -5.59
CA VAL A 98 -1.63 0.22 -6.60
C VAL A 98 -2.67 -0.20 -7.64
N SER A 99 -2.55 -1.43 -8.15
CA SER A 99 -3.47 -2.03 -9.11
C SER A 99 -4.88 -2.13 -8.54
N PHE A 100 -5.01 -2.56 -7.28
CA PHE A 100 -6.28 -2.58 -6.55
C PHE A 100 -6.93 -1.20 -6.51
N LEU A 101 -6.19 -0.15 -6.15
CA LEU A 101 -6.72 1.22 -6.09
C LEU A 101 -7.21 1.70 -7.45
N LEU A 102 -6.44 1.49 -8.52
CA LEU A 102 -6.84 1.87 -9.88
C LEU A 102 -8.08 1.11 -10.37
N GLN A 103 -8.20 -0.18 -10.03
CA GLN A 103 -9.37 -1.01 -10.35
C GLN A 103 -10.60 -0.61 -9.53
N TYR A 104 -10.40 -0.26 -8.25
CA TYR A 104 -11.44 0.27 -7.38
C TYR A 104 -11.97 1.61 -7.92
N ASP A 105 -11.08 2.51 -8.30
CA ASP A 105 -11.40 3.84 -8.86
C ASP A 105 -12.09 3.78 -10.22
N SER A 106 -11.89 2.68 -10.96
CA SER A 106 -12.58 2.41 -12.24
C SER A 106 -13.81 1.50 -12.07
N ASN A 107 -14.11 1.07 -10.84
CA ASN A 107 -15.18 0.14 -10.50
C ASN A 107 -15.12 -1.18 -11.30
N THR A 108 -13.90 -1.64 -11.61
CA THR A 108 -13.61 -2.87 -12.37
C THR A 108 -13.15 -4.03 -11.48
N HIS A 109 -12.86 -3.78 -10.20
CA HIS A 109 -12.38 -4.82 -9.29
C HIS A 109 -13.48 -5.85 -8.96
N ASP A 110 -13.26 -7.12 -9.29
CA ASP A 110 -14.25 -8.19 -9.21
C ASP A 110 -14.89 -8.35 -7.83
N SER A 111 -14.11 -8.24 -6.75
CA SER A 111 -14.60 -8.50 -5.38
C SER A 111 -15.26 -7.30 -4.67
N VAL A 112 -15.08 -6.09 -5.18
CA VAL A 112 -15.43 -4.84 -4.45
C VAL A 112 -16.39 -3.97 -5.25
N ARG A 113 -16.61 -4.28 -6.53
CA ARG A 113 -17.50 -3.52 -7.40
C ARG A 113 -18.87 -3.27 -6.74
N GLY A 114 -19.22 -2.00 -6.58
CA GLY A 114 -20.49 -1.58 -5.96
C GLY A 114 -20.51 -1.55 -4.42
N GLN A 115 -19.40 -1.86 -3.75
CA GLN A 115 -19.25 -1.71 -2.29
C GLN A 115 -18.27 -0.57 -1.98
N PRO A 116 -18.76 0.65 -1.66
CA PRO A 116 -17.90 1.78 -1.38
C PRO A 116 -17.19 1.59 -0.03
N TYR A 117 -15.87 1.67 -0.06
CA TYR A 117 -15.05 1.71 1.13
C TYR A 117 -15.08 3.12 1.74
N ARG A 118 -15.36 3.22 3.05
CA ARG A 118 -15.37 4.51 3.78
C ARG A 118 -14.06 5.25 3.57
N GLN A 119 -14.14 6.53 3.18
CA GLN A 119 -13.00 7.43 3.01
C GLN A 119 -11.96 6.99 1.96
N LEU A 120 -12.25 5.98 1.15
CA LEU A 120 -11.39 5.58 0.03
C LEU A 120 -11.81 6.34 -1.22
N THR A 121 -11.34 7.58 -1.35
CA THR A 121 -11.58 8.45 -2.51
C THR A 121 -10.26 8.82 -3.16
N ILE A 122 -10.15 8.63 -4.47
CA ILE A 122 -8.93 8.89 -5.22
C ILE A 122 -9.12 10.16 -6.04
N SER A 123 -8.28 11.16 -5.82
CA SER A 123 -8.29 12.39 -6.61
C SER A 123 -7.68 12.16 -7.99
N ALA A 124 -8.02 12.98 -8.99
CA ALA A 124 -7.45 12.87 -10.33
C ALA A 124 -5.91 13.00 -10.36
N ALA A 125 -5.36 13.85 -9.48
CA ALA A 125 -3.91 14.01 -9.34
C ALA A 125 -3.24 12.74 -8.79
N VAL A 126 -3.83 12.14 -7.74
CA VAL A 126 -3.35 10.89 -7.15
C VAL A 126 -3.47 9.74 -8.15
N ARG A 127 -4.59 9.66 -8.90
CA ARG A 127 -4.77 8.67 -9.96
C ARG A 127 -3.65 8.74 -10.99
N ALA A 128 -3.29 9.94 -11.47
CA ALA A 128 -2.20 10.11 -12.43
C ALA A 128 -0.85 9.64 -11.86
N GLN A 129 -0.56 9.92 -10.58
CA GLN A 129 0.64 9.45 -9.90
C GLN A 129 0.66 7.92 -9.77
N LEU A 130 -0.45 7.30 -9.38
CA LEU A 130 -0.57 5.85 -9.27
C LEU A 130 -0.43 5.14 -10.62
N THR A 131 -0.99 5.69 -11.69
CA THR A 131 -0.82 5.15 -13.05
C THR A 131 0.65 5.24 -13.49
N SER A 132 1.32 6.36 -13.22
CA SER A 132 2.76 6.49 -13.50
C SER A 132 3.59 5.52 -12.67
N ALA A 133 3.23 5.30 -11.41
CA ALA A 133 3.89 4.35 -10.52
C ALA A 133 3.75 2.91 -11.03
N GLN A 134 2.54 2.50 -11.42
CA GLN A 134 2.28 1.18 -11.98
C GLN A 134 3.09 0.93 -13.26
N ALA A 135 3.23 1.95 -14.12
CA ALA A 135 4.04 1.85 -15.32
C ALA A 135 5.54 1.72 -15.02
N ALA A 136 6.03 2.29 -13.91
CA ALA A 136 7.43 2.19 -13.49
C ALA A 136 7.76 0.88 -12.75
N LEU A 137 6.75 0.23 -12.16
CA LEU A 137 6.90 -1.04 -11.44
C LEU A 137 6.82 -2.29 -12.34
N ARG A 138 6.41 -2.11 -13.61
CA ARG A 138 6.26 -3.17 -14.62
C ARG A 138 7.38 -3.12 -15.65
#